data_AF-A0A7J9EDC3-F1
#
_entry.id   AF-A0A7J9EDC3-F1
#
_cell.length_a   1.000
_cell.length_b   1.000
_cell.length_c   1.000
_cell.angle_alpha   90.00
_cell.angle_beta   90.00
_cell.angle_gamma   90.00
#
_symmetry.space_group_name_H-M   'P 1'
#
loop_
_entity.id
_entity.type
_entity.pdbx_description
1 polymer ?
#
loop_
_entity_poly.entity_id
_entity_poly.type
_entity_poly.pdbx_seq_one_letter_code
_entity_poly.pdbx_strand_id
1 'polypeptide(L)' 'MQIIRLPNKTATSFGTTFMVDDPLTEKPKPTSKLVGRAQGIYAFASQSDLGLLMVM' A
#
# COMPACT_ATOMS: atom_id res chain seq x y z
N MET A 1 3.92 1.11 6.80
CA MET A 1 3.74 0.49 8.14
C MET A 1 2.47 -0.34 8.16
N GLN A 2 2.49 -1.59 8.61
CA GLN A 2 1.26 -2.37 8.76
C GLN A 2 0.47 -1.88 9.97
N ILE A 3 -0.79 -1.50 9.77
CA ILE A 3 -1.66 -0.93 10.81
C ILE A 3 -2.83 -1.85 11.18
N ILE A 4 -3.23 -2.74 10.27
CA ILE A 4 -4.18 -3.81 10.56
C ILE A 4 -3.55 -5.13 10.14
N ARG A 5 -3.51 -6.08 11.09
CA ARG A 5 -2.93 -7.40 10.92
C ARG A 5 -4.00 -8.46 11.08
N LEU A 6 -4.05 -9.40 10.14
CA LEU A 6 -4.90 -10.56 10.25
C LEU A 6 -4.31 -11.56 11.25
N PRO A 7 -5.16 -12.24 12.03
CA PRO A 7 -4.73 -13.25 13.00
C PRO A 7 -4.15 -14.49 12.33
N ASN A 8 -4.65 -14.86 11.14
CA ASN A 8 -4.23 -16.04 10.39
C ASN A 8 -3.74 -15.67 8.99
N LYS A 9 -2.76 -16.41 8.46
CA LYS A 9 -2.36 -16.28 7.05
C LYS A 9 -3.46 -16.83 6.15
N THR A 10 -4.02 -15.99 5.30
CA THR A 10 -4.91 -16.39 4.20
C THR A 10 -4.21 -16.18 2.87
N ALA A 11 -4.70 -16.81 1.80
CA ALA A 11 -4.09 -16.71 0.48
C ALA A 11 -4.00 -15.25 -0.03
N THR A 12 -5.01 -14.43 0.26
CA THR A 12 -5.11 -13.04 -0.24
C THR A 12 -4.76 -11.97 0.78
N SER A 13 -4.61 -12.34 2.06
CA SER A 13 -4.44 -11.38 3.16
C SER A 13 -5.53 -10.30 3.25
N PHE A 14 -6.75 -10.61 2.79
CA PHE A 14 -7.91 -9.70 2.78
C PHE A 14 -8.13 -8.97 4.11
N GLY A 15 -8.15 -7.63 4.08
CA GLY A 15 -8.31 -6.75 5.24
C GLY A 15 -6.98 -6.28 5.85
N THR A 16 -5.85 -6.91 5.51
CA THR A 16 -4.54 -6.41 5.93
C THR A 16 -4.31 -5.02 5.34
N THR A 17 -3.99 -4.05 6.19
CA THR A 17 -3.94 -2.62 5.83
C THR A 17 -2.62 -2.01 6.24
N PHE A 18 -2.10 -1.12 5.39
CA PHE A 18 -0.86 -0.41 5.58
C PHE A 18 -1.09 1.10 5.53
N MET A 19 -0.42 1.82 6.42
CA MET A 19 -0.19 3.26 6.32
C MET A 19 1.06 3.52 5.49
N VAL A 20 0.95 4.42 4.51
CA VAL A 20 2.02 4.73 3.55
C VAL A 20 2.35 6.22 3.55
N ASP A 21 3.60 6.49 3.18
CA ASP A 21 4.13 7.83 2.96
C ASP A 21 5.22 7.72 1.89
N ASP A 22 4.81 7.49 0.65
CA ASP A 22 5.70 7.05 -0.42
C ASP A 22 6.18 8.25 -1.27
N PRO A 23 7.47 8.34 -1.63
CA PRO A 23 7.98 9.45 -2.42
C PRO A 23 7.47 9.38 -3.87
N LEU A 24 6.96 10.50 -4.39
CA LEU A 24 6.67 10.67 -5.82
C LEU A 24 7.87 11.36 -6.47
N THR A 25 8.50 10.69 -7.43
CA THR A 25 9.72 11.16 -8.09
C THR A 25 9.45 11.47 -9.56
N GLU A 26 10.16 12.47 -10.10
CA GLU A 26 10.00 12.92 -11.49
C GLU A 26 10.31 11.81 -12.52
N LYS A 27 11.14 10.82 -12.14
CA LYS A 27 11.53 9.69 -12.98
C LYS A 27 11.46 8.38 -12.17
N PRO A 28 11.53 7.20 -12.80
CA PRO A 28 11.54 5.91 -12.10
C PRO A 28 12.74 5.70 -11.16
N LYS A 29 13.84 6.45 -11.32
CA LYS A 29 15.00 6.33 -10.44
C LYS A 29 14.66 6.91 -9.05
N PRO A 30 14.84 6.15 -7.96
CA PRO A 30 14.51 6.62 -6.60
C PRO A 30 15.28 7.86 -6.15
N THR A 31 16.47 8.09 -6.72
CA THR A 31 17.31 9.27 -6.43
C THR A 31 17.00 10.47 -7.32
N SER A 32 15.97 10.40 -8.18
CA SER A 32 15.57 11.54 -9.01
C SER A 32 14.83 12.59 -8.16
N LYS A 33 14.56 13.75 -8.76
CA LYS A 33 13.94 14.87 -8.06
C LYS A 33 12.61 14.44 -7.41
N LEU A 34 12.48 14.67 -6.11
CA LEU A 34 11.23 14.50 -5.38
C LEU A 34 10.25 15.59 -5.82
N VAL A 35 9.03 15.20 -6.19
CA VAL A 35 7.96 16.11 -6.63
C VAL A 35 6.75 16.11 -5.70
N GLY A 36 6.66 15.15 -4.78
CA GLY A 36 5.57 15.07 -3.80
C GLY A 36 5.64 13.78 -2.98
N ARG A 37 4.59 13.51 -2.22
CA ARG A 37 4.44 12.26 -1.45
C ARG A 37 3.00 11.75 -1.57
N ALA A 38 2.85 10.44 -1.77
CA ALA A 38 1.57 9.75 -1.70
C ALA A 38 1.36 9.26 -0.26
N GLN A 39 0.49 9.94 0.47
CA GLN A 39 0.20 9.70 1.87
C GLN A 39 -1.21 9.15 2.02
N GLY A 40 -1.37 8.07 2.76
CA GLY A 40 -2.69 7.46 2.92
C GLY A 40 -2.60 6.01 3.36
N ILE A 41 -3.54 5.21 2.88
CA ILE A 41 -3.62 3.78 3.18
C ILE A 41 -3.82 2.96 1.91
N TYR A 42 -3.33 1.73 1.95
CA TYR A 42 -3.80 0.67 1.06
C TYR A 42 -4.15 -0.58 1.86
N ALA A 43 -5.12 -1.34 1.35
CA ALA A 43 -5.56 -2.58 1.95
C ALA A 43 -5.72 -3.68 0.89
N PHE A 44 -5.44 -4.92 1.28
CA PHE A 44 -5.82 -6.09 0.49
C PHE A 44 -7.34 -6.21 0.51
N ALA A 45 -7.98 -6.03 -0.64
CA ALA A 45 -9.42 -5.79 -0.76
C ALA A 45 -10.16 -6.84 -1.59
N SER A 46 -9.50 -7.93 -2.00
CA SER A 46 -10.15 -9.08 -2.66
C SER A 46 -10.00 -10.36 -1.83
N GLN A 47 -11.07 -11.16 -1.79
CA GLN A 47 -11.09 -12.45 -1.10
C GLN A 47 -10.66 -13.61 -2.00
N SER A 48 -10.82 -13.48 -3.32
CA SER A 48 -10.49 -14.52 -4.30
C SER A 48 -9.10 -14.35 -4.90
N ASP A 49 -8.65 -13.11 -5.07
CA ASP A 49 -7.45 -12.77 -5.82
C ASP A 49 -6.62 -11.69 -5.10
N LEU A 50 -5.43 -11.39 -5.62
CA LEU A 50 -4.67 -10.22 -5.17
C LEU A 50 -5.31 -8.95 -5.73
N GLY A 51 -5.85 -8.13 -4.84
CA GLY A 51 -6.41 -6.82 -5.19
C GLY A 51 -6.17 -5.82 -4.07
N LEU A 52 -5.83 -4.59 -4.43
CA LEU A 52 -5.58 -3.50 -3.50
C LEU A 52 -6.64 -2.40 -3.67
N LEU A 53 -7.17 -1.90 -2.56
CA LEU A 53 -7.87 -0.62 -2.49
C LEU A 53 -6.93 0.43 -1.92
N MET A 54 -6.82 1.58 -2.58
CA MET A 54 -5.97 2.70 -2.17
C MET A 54 -6.82 3.92 -1.85
N VAL A 55 -6.50 4.62 -0.76
CA VAL A 55 -7.12 5.90 -0.37
C VAL A 55 -5.98 6.85 -0.01
N MET A 56 -5.75 7.85 -0.87
CA MET A 56 -4.61 8.78 -0.82
C MET A 56 -5.02 10.15 -1.37
#